data_AF-A0A0J9WC69-F1
#
_entry.id   AF-A0A0J9WC69-F1
#
_cell.length_a   1.000
_cell.length_b   1.000
_cell.length_c   1.000
_cell.angle_alpha   90.00
_cell.angle_beta   90.00
_cell.angle_gamma   90.00
#
_symmetry.space_group_name_H-M   'P 1'
#
loop_
_entity.id
_entity.type
_entity.pdbx_description
1 polymer ?
#
loop_
_entity_poly.entity_id
_entity_poly.type
_entity_poly.pdbx_seq_one_letter_code
_entity_poly.pdbx_strand_id
1 'polypeptide(L)' 'MQVQQQRVEHPIQLLAAGGISDGRGLAALVQMGAQGPVLETRFLASPEALIADGYLKEALRAPDG' A
#
# COMPACT_ATOMS: atom_id res chain seq x y z
N MET A 1 10.98 31.21 -25.13
CA MET A 1 10.36 29.95 -24.66
C MET A 1 10.04 30.12 -23.17
N GLN A 2 8.82 30.54 -22.82
CA GLN A 2 8.38 30.61 -21.43
C GLN A 2 7.72 29.27 -21.09
N VAL A 3 8.36 28.49 -20.22
CA VAL A 3 7.75 27.28 -19.65
C VAL A 3 6.75 27.77 -18.60
N GLN A 4 5.47 27.80 -18.96
CA GLN A 4 4.40 28.08 -18.00
C GLN A 4 4.37 26.92 -17.00
N GLN A 5 4.84 27.18 -15.78
CA GLN A 5 4.71 26.24 -14.67
C GLN A 5 3.23 26.13 -14.33
N GLN A 6 2.61 25.01 -14.71
CA GLN A 6 1.22 24.71 -14.33
C GLN A 6 1.15 24.60 -12.81
N ARG A 7 0.50 25.57 -12.17
CA ARG A 7 0.21 25.54 -10.74
C ARG A 7 -0.86 24.48 -10.52
N VAL A 8 -0.52 23.41 -9.79
CA VAL A 8 -1.49 22.37 -9.45
C VAL A 8 -2.49 22.98 -8.46
N GLU A 9 -3.75 23.12 -8.85
CA GLU A 9 -4.80 23.72 -7.99
C GLU A 9 -5.31 22.76 -6.90
N HIS A 10 -4.89 21.49 -6.97
CA HIS A 10 -5.19 20.45 -5.99
C HIS A 10 -3.90 19.92 -5.36
N PRO A 11 -3.83 19.76 -4.03
CA PRO A 11 -2.66 19.16 -3.39
C PRO A 11 -2.43 17.74 -3.95
N ILE A 12 -1.17 17.41 -4.20
CA ILE A 12 -0.78 16.07 -4.62
C ILE A 12 -1.00 15.11 -3.45
N GLN A 13 -1.78 14.06 -3.68
CA GLN A 13 -2.04 13.03 -2.68
C GLN A 13 -0.84 12.07 -2.62
N LEU A 14 -0.30 11.87 -1.42
CA LEU A 14 0.79 10.96 -1.11
C LEU A 14 0.24 9.69 -0.44
N LEU A 15 0.42 8.57 -1.12
CA LEU A 15 0.08 7.24 -0.60
C LEU A 15 1.37 6.49 -0.26
N ALA A 16 1.39 5.85 0.90
CA ALA A 16 2.50 4.99 1.32
C ALA A 16 2.29 3.56 0.81
N ALA A 17 3.34 2.88 0.36
CA ALA A 17 3.28 1.54 -0.19
C ALA A 17 4.44 0.68 0.32
N GLY A 18 4.22 -0.64 0.38
CA GLY A 18 5.23 -1.62 0.76
C GLY A 18 5.30 -1.88 2.27
N GLY A 19 5.35 -3.16 2.66
CA GLY A 19 5.51 -3.58 4.06
C GLY A 19 4.34 -3.23 5.00
N ILE A 20 3.18 -2.84 4.47
CA ILE A 20 2.00 -2.50 5.26
C ILE A 20 1.05 -3.69 5.25
N SER A 21 0.95 -4.37 6.40
CA SER A 21 0.10 -5.57 6.55
C SER A 21 -0.86 -5.50 7.72
N ASP A 22 -0.76 -4.49 8.59
CA ASP A 22 -1.61 -4.34 9.76
C ASP A 22 -1.84 -2.87 10.14
N GLY A 23 -2.63 -2.66 11.20
CA GLY A 23 -2.96 -1.33 11.71
C GLY A 23 -1.77 -0.55 12.28
N ARG A 24 -0.67 -1.21 12.66
CA ARG A 24 0.53 -0.52 13.17
C ARG A 24 1.27 0.17 12.04
N GLY A 25 1.44 -0.52 10.92
CA GLY A 25 2.00 0.08 9.69
C GLY A 25 1.16 1.27 9.21
N LEU A 26 -0.17 1.12 9.26
CA LEU A 26 -1.11 2.21 8.94
C LEU A 26 -1.00 3.39 9.92
N ALA A 27 -0.90 3.14 11.23
CA ALA A 27 -0.74 4.22 12.19
C ALA A 27 0.59 4.98 11.96
N ALA A 28 1.69 4.25 11.72
CA ALA A 28 3.00 4.85 11.46
C ALA A 28 3.01 5.75 10.22
N LEU A 29 2.44 5.30 9.09
CA LEU A 29 2.42 6.11 7.85
C LEU A 29 1.53 7.35 7.97
N VAL A 30 0.41 7.25 8.73
CA VAL A 30 -0.45 8.41 8.99
C VAL A 30 0.32 9.45 9.81
N GLN A 31 1.07 9.01 10.83
CA GLN A 31 1.94 9.90 11.61
C GLN A 31 3.06 10.52 10.77
N MET A 32 3.50 9.85 9.70
CA MET A 32 4.49 10.37 8.74
C MET A 32 3.89 11.31 7.67
N GLY A 33 2.56 11.51 7.68
CA GLY A 33 1.87 12.44 6.77
C GLY A 33 1.38 11.83 5.46
N ALA A 34 1.33 10.50 5.35
CA ALA A 34 0.68 9.85 4.22
C ALA A 34 -0.85 9.89 4.35
N GLN A 35 -1.56 10.03 3.22
CA GLN A 35 -3.02 10.08 3.18
C GLN A 35 -3.65 8.68 3.19
N GLY A 36 -2.87 7.63 2.94
CA GLY A 36 -3.33 6.26 3.03
C GLY A 36 -2.28 5.23 2.58
N PRO A 37 -2.58 3.93 2.78
CA PRO A 37 -1.75 2.84 2.30
C PRO A 37 -2.15 2.37 0.89
N VAL A 38 -1.21 1.78 0.18
CA VAL A 38 -1.44 0.84 -0.92
C VAL A 38 -1.10 -0.55 -0.42
N LEU A 39 -2.08 -1.47 -0.47
CA LEU A 39 -1.93 -2.84 -0.01
C LEU A 39 -1.86 -3.77 -1.22
N GLU A 40 -0.87 -4.66 -1.24
CA GLU A 40 -0.63 -5.63 -2.33
C GLU A 40 -0.61 -7.05 -1.75
N THR A 41 0.56 -7.55 -1.33
CA THR A 41 0.73 -8.93 -0.80
C THR A 41 -0.23 -9.25 0.33
N ARG A 42 -0.61 -8.26 1.14
CA ARG A 42 -1.62 -8.42 2.19
C ARG A 42 -2.99 -8.89 1.68
N PHE A 43 -3.43 -8.45 0.50
CA PHE A 43 -4.72 -8.84 -0.08
C PHE A 43 -4.74 -10.28 -0.60
N LEU A 44 -3.58 -10.88 -0.87
CA LEU A 44 -3.50 -12.31 -1.23
C LEU A 44 -4.12 -13.22 -0.16
N ALA A 45 -4.10 -12.77 1.09
CA ALA A 45 -4.65 -13.50 2.23
C ALA A 45 -6.06 -13.04 2.61
N SER A 46 -6.81 -12.43 1.68
CA SER A 46 -8.25 -12.19 1.84
C SER A 46 -9.08 -13.42 1.39
N PRO A 47 -10.28 -13.63 1.95
CA PRO A 47 -11.19 -14.71 1.52
C PRO A 47 -11.60 -14.64 0.04
N GLU A 48 -11.58 -13.44 -0.55
CA GLU A 48 -11.99 -13.16 -1.92
C GLU A 48 -10.85 -13.34 -2.93
N ALA A 49 -9.62 -13.55 -2.48
CA ALA A 49 -8.46 -13.70 -3.34
C ALA A 49 -8.57 -14.96 -4.20
N LEU A 50 -8.66 -14.77 -5.53
CA LEU A 50 -8.72 -15.85 -6.51
C LEU A 50 -7.32 -16.35 -6.87
N ILE A 51 -6.65 -16.97 -5.89
CA ILE A 51 -5.30 -17.53 -6.04
C ILE A 51 -5.30 -19.02 -5.71
N ALA A 52 -4.29 -19.74 -6.20
CA ALA A 52 -4.13 -21.15 -5.87
C ALA A 52 -3.81 -21.32 -4.37
N ASP A 53 -4.40 -22.34 -3.73
CA ASP A 53 -4.17 -22.66 -2.32
C ASP A 53 -2.69 -22.81 -1.96
N GLY A 54 -1.89 -23.38 -2.87
CA GLY A 54 -0.45 -23.50 -2.67
C GLY A 54 0.23 -22.13 -2.56
N TYR A 55 -0.18 -21.17 -3.39
CA TYR A 55 0.34 -19.81 -3.36
C TYR A 55 -0.07 -19.08 -2.07
N LEU A 56 -1.32 -19.21 -1.64
CA LEU A 56 -1.77 -18.67 -0.35
C LEU A 56 -0.97 -19.25 0.81
N LYS A 57 -0.78 -20.57 0.85
CA LYS A 57 -0.01 -21.25 1.90
C LYS A 57 1.43 -20.77 1.95
N GLU A 58 2.08 -20.59 0.80
CA GLU A 58 3.44 -20.06 0.74
C GLU A 58 3.51 -18.59 1.17
N ALA A 59 2.56 -17.75 0.74
CA ALA A 59 2.47 -16.36 1.18
C ALA A 59 2.29 -16.25 2.70
N LEU A 60 1.51 -17.16 3.31
CA LEU A 60 1.32 -17.20 4.76
C LEU A 60 2.50 -17.83 5.53
N ARG A 61 3.30 -18.70 4.88
CA ARG A 61 4.50 -19.31 5.47
C ARG A 61 5.66 -18.31 5.55
N ALA A 62 5.73 -17.37 4.63
CA ALA A 62 6.81 -16.39 4.57
C ALA A 62 6.87 -15.56 5.88
N PRO A 63 8.06 -15.45 6.52
CA PRO A 63 8.17 -14.85 7.85
C PRO A 63 8.05 -13.30 7.85
N ASP A 64 8.36 -12.64 6.74
CA ASP A 64 8.47 -11.19 6.67
C ASP A 64 7.27 -10.51 5.95
N GLY A 65 6.27 -11.32 5.57
CA GLY A 65 5.13 -10.91 4.73
C GLY A 65 5.42 -10.96 3.23
#